data_AF-A0A484C4A8-F1
#
_entry.id   AF-A0A484C4A8-F1
#
_cell.length_a   1.000
_cell.length_b   1.000
_cell.length_c   1.000
_cell.angle_alpha   90.00
_cell.angle_beta   90.00
_cell.angle_gamma   90.00
#
_symmetry.space_group_name_H-M   'P 1'
#
loop_
_entity.id
_entity.type
_entity.pdbx_description
1 polymer ?
#
loop_
_entity_poly.entity_id
_entity_poly.type
_entity_poly.pdbx_seq_one_letter_code
_entity_poly.pdbx_strand_id
1 'polypeptide(L)'
;MSSEPVSTYKDDKYIVFESSLRELFQSCPVCKRQCDVQCRKMGTYVSFTQLCPHCNYSRQWQSQPVVGSTPVGNLHLSAATYFTGSSFIQLEKICKAMNLQIFQYDTFRRHARSFLEPAIIHKWKTDQQHLFQKLQHGGKIGVSGDMRADSPGHSAKYGSYTLMHLDSNRIIDLQLVQSNEVGGSYHMEKEGLKRCLDLLDSNGLVVDYIVTNRHPQIQKYLRERSITHFYDVWHFEKGLSKKLDKVAQNKDCGVLKKW
;
A
#
# COMPACT_ATOMS: atom_id res chain seq x y z
N MET A 1 5.12 17.04 30.43
CA MET A 1 4.39 15.79 30.12
C MET A 1 3.45 16.09 28.96
N SER A 2 3.90 15.87 27.73
CA SER A 2 3.05 16.00 26.55
C SER A 2 2.06 14.84 26.55
N SER A 3 0.78 15.13 26.77
CA SER A 3 -0.29 14.16 26.58
C SER A 3 -0.19 13.61 25.15
N GLU A 4 0.01 12.29 25.00
CA GLU A 4 -0.12 11.66 23.70
C GLU A 4 -1.52 12.01 23.13
N PRO A 5 -1.61 12.47 21.88
CA PRO A 5 -2.91 12.81 21.31
C PRO A 5 -3.79 11.55 21.26
N VAL A 6 -4.96 11.62 21.91
CA VAL A 6 -5.94 10.54 21.89
C VAL A 6 -6.34 10.30 20.44
N SER A 7 -6.11 9.08 19.95
CA SER A 7 -6.41 8.69 18.58
C SER A 7 -7.93 8.58 18.37
N THR A 8 -8.49 9.46 17.54
CA THR A 8 -9.89 9.43 17.09
C THR A 8 -10.13 8.49 15.90
N TYR A 9 -9.12 7.67 15.57
CA TYR A 9 -9.22 6.69 14.50
C TYR A 9 -10.34 5.66 14.77
N LYS A 10 -10.50 5.25 16.02
CA LYS A 10 -11.48 4.22 16.42
C LYS A 10 -12.92 4.71 16.56
N ASP A 11 -13.16 6.02 16.53
CA ASP A 11 -14.51 6.57 16.64
C ASP A 11 -15.39 6.09 15.48
N ASP A 12 -16.68 5.84 15.69
CA ASP A 12 -17.56 5.50 14.58
C ASP A 12 -17.77 6.71 13.65
N LYS A 13 -17.80 6.47 12.33
CA LYS A 13 -18.02 7.50 11.32
C LYS A 13 -19.34 7.24 10.60
N TYR A 14 -20.24 8.23 10.64
CA TYR A 14 -21.59 8.13 10.05
C TYR A 14 -21.74 9.06 8.85
N ILE A 15 -22.64 8.68 7.94
CA ILE A 15 -23.11 9.53 6.83
C ILE A 15 -24.41 10.19 7.28
N VAL A 16 -24.45 11.52 7.25
CA VAL A 16 -25.58 12.32 7.69
C VAL A 16 -25.92 13.39 6.65
N PHE A 17 -27.21 13.71 6.53
CA PHE A 17 -27.67 14.77 5.63
C PHE A 17 -27.38 16.14 6.23
N GLU A 18 -27.01 17.11 5.39
CA GLU A 18 -26.75 18.48 5.85
C GLU A 18 -27.99 19.14 6.47
N SER A 19 -29.19 18.83 5.97
CA SER A 19 -30.45 19.33 6.53
C SER A 19 -30.65 18.85 7.97
N SER A 20 -30.42 17.56 8.24
CA SER A 20 -30.49 16.97 9.58
C SER A 20 -29.48 17.60 10.54
N LEU A 21 -28.26 17.91 10.07
CA LEU A 21 -27.29 18.64 10.89
C LEU A 21 -27.71 20.10 11.11
N ARG A 22 -28.19 20.79 10.07
CA ARG A 22 -28.55 22.21 10.13
C ARG A 22 -29.71 22.46 11.10
N GLU A 23 -30.67 21.54 11.20
CA GLU A 23 -31.79 21.61 12.14
C GLU A 23 -31.33 21.86 13.59
N LEU A 24 -30.21 21.26 14.00
CA LEU A 24 -29.65 21.38 15.35
C LEU A 24 -29.19 22.81 15.71
N PHE A 25 -29.07 23.70 14.73
CA PHE A 25 -28.54 25.06 14.91
C PHE A 25 -29.57 26.15 14.61
N GLN A 26 -30.80 25.82 14.21
CA GLN A 26 -31.80 26.82 13.79
C GLN A 26 -32.37 27.63 14.95
N SER A 27 -32.49 27.04 16.14
CA SER A 27 -33.05 27.70 17.33
C SER A 27 -31.99 27.98 18.39
N CYS A 28 -32.03 29.17 18.98
CA CYS A 28 -31.15 29.56 20.07
C CYS A 28 -31.44 28.71 21.32
N PRO A 29 -30.45 28.01 21.91
CA PRO A 29 -30.69 27.18 23.09
C PRO A 29 -31.12 28.02 24.31
N VAL A 30 -30.78 29.31 24.35
CA VAL A 30 -31.08 30.25 25.43
C VAL A 30 -32.47 30.88 25.28
N CYS A 31 -32.71 31.61 24.19
CA CYS A 31 -33.94 32.40 24.02
C CYS A 31 -34.99 31.78 23.08
N LYS A 32 -34.71 30.59 22.51
CA LYS A 32 -35.57 29.81 21.60
C LYS A 32 -35.93 30.48 20.26
N ARG A 33 -35.45 31.70 20.01
CA ARG A 33 -35.64 32.41 18.73
C ARG A 33 -34.72 31.87 17.64
N GLN A 34 -35.03 32.23 16.40
CA GLN A 34 -34.26 31.84 15.23
C GLN A 34 -32.83 32.39 15.30
N CYS A 35 -31.88 31.57 14.85
CA CYS A 35 -30.47 31.89 14.73
C CYS A 35 -30.04 32.03 13.27
N ASP A 36 -29.02 32.87 13.05
CA ASP A 36 -28.25 32.90 11.82
C ASP A 36 -27.23 31.75 11.86
N VAL A 37 -27.22 30.93 10.80
CA VAL A 37 -26.41 29.72 10.73
C VAL A 37 -25.53 29.74 9.48
N GLN A 38 -24.23 29.96 9.70
CA GLN A 38 -23.22 29.88 8.66
C GLN A 38 -22.64 28.47 8.59
N CYS A 39 -22.44 27.95 7.37
CA CYS A 39 -21.90 26.63 7.12
C CYS A 39 -20.58 26.74 6.34
N ARG A 40 -19.55 26.02 6.78
CA ARG A 40 -18.28 25.86 6.06
C ARG A 40 -18.04 24.39 5.77
N LYS A 41 -17.61 24.08 4.54
CA LYS A 41 -17.35 22.72 4.06
C LYS A 41 -15.92 22.60 3.55
N MET A 42 -15.27 21.47 3.83
CA MET A 42 -13.92 21.13 3.34
C MET A 42 -13.79 19.62 3.15
N GLY A 43 -14.16 19.13 1.96
CA GLY A 43 -14.24 17.69 1.71
C GLY A 43 -15.32 17.03 2.58
N THR A 44 -14.95 16.07 3.41
CA THR A 44 -15.86 15.42 4.37
C THR A 44 -16.15 16.29 5.60
N TYR A 45 -15.38 17.37 5.82
CA TYR A 45 -15.57 18.27 6.95
C TYR A 45 -16.71 19.24 6.69
N VAL A 46 -17.60 19.33 7.67
CA VAL A 46 -18.58 20.42 7.81
C VAL A 46 -18.46 21.06 9.19
N SER A 47 -18.65 22.37 9.25
CA SER A 47 -18.79 23.13 10.50
C SER A 47 -19.90 24.15 10.41
N PHE A 48 -20.57 24.37 11.53
CA PHE A 48 -21.63 25.35 11.69
C PHE A 48 -21.23 26.40 12.71
N THR A 49 -21.43 27.66 12.35
CA THR A 49 -21.37 28.79 13.27
C THR A 49 -22.78 29.32 13.45
N GLN A 50 -23.29 29.20 14.67
CA GLN A 50 -24.61 29.65 15.08
C GLN A 50 -24.47 30.99 15.80
N LEU A 51 -25.29 31.96 15.41
CA LEU A 51 -25.37 33.28 16.04
C LEU A 51 -26.83 33.64 16.33
N CYS A 52 -27.13 34.09 17.54
CA CYS A 52 -28.45 34.62 17.88
C CYS A 52 -28.42 36.15 17.92
N PRO A 53 -29.15 36.85 17.02
CA PRO A 53 -29.15 38.31 16.97
C PRO A 53 -29.84 38.96 18.17
N HIS A 54 -30.63 38.21 18.95
CA HIS A 54 -31.41 38.76 20.06
C HIS A 54 -30.70 38.74 21.41
N CYS A 55 -29.86 37.73 21.67
CA CYS A 55 -29.22 37.56 22.98
C CYS A 55 -27.70 37.36 22.89
N ASN A 56 -27.11 37.62 21.71
CA ASN A 56 -25.68 37.49 21.43
C ASN A 56 -25.09 36.10 21.69
N TYR A 57 -25.92 35.05 21.76
CA TYR A 57 -25.44 33.68 21.86
C TYR A 57 -24.67 33.30 20.60
N SER A 58 -23.49 32.72 20.75
CA SER A 58 -22.72 32.18 19.64
C SER A 58 -22.14 30.81 19.98
N ARG A 59 -22.14 29.92 18.98
CA ARG A 59 -21.54 28.59 19.08
C ARG A 59 -20.90 28.21 17.76
N GLN A 60 -19.71 27.63 17.85
CA GLN A 60 -19.09 26.92 16.74
C GLN A 60 -19.13 25.42 16.99
N TRP A 61 -19.49 24.66 15.97
CA TRP A 61 -19.49 23.20 15.99
C TRP A 61 -18.78 22.66 14.76
N GLN A 62 -18.04 21.56 14.94
CA GLN A 62 -17.27 20.90 13.89
C GLN A 62 -17.62 19.41 13.86
N SER A 63 -17.79 18.86 12.68
CA SER A 63 -18.13 17.44 12.47
C SER A 63 -16.98 16.47 12.79
N GLN A 64 -15.74 16.97 12.80
CA GLN A 64 -14.55 16.16 13.01
C GLN A 64 -13.39 17.06 13.48
N PRO A 65 -12.39 16.49 14.19
CA PRO A 65 -11.19 17.22 14.56
C PRO A 65 -10.39 17.68 13.34
N VAL A 66 -9.63 18.76 13.54
CA VAL A 66 -8.68 19.29 12.56
C VAL A 66 -7.30 19.27 13.20
N VAL A 67 -6.32 18.64 12.55
CA VAL A 67 -4.92 18.62 12.99
C VAL A 67 -4.12 19.50 12.04
N GLY A 68 -3.53 20.58 12.58
CA GLY A 68 -2.98 21.66 11.77
C GLY A 68 -4.07 22.27 10.90
N SER A 69 -3.94 22.14 9.57
CA SER A 69 -4.92 22.61 8.58
C SER A 69 -5.73 21.48 7.94
N THR A 70 -5.60 20.24 8.42
CA THR A 70 -6.16 19.05 7.76
C THR A 70 -7.29 18.44 8.61
N PRO A 71 -8.54 18.37 8.09
CA PRO A 71 -9.58 17.60 8.75
C PRO A 71 -9.22 16.11 8.80
N VAL A 72 -9.32 15.51 9.98
CA VAL A 72 -8.82 14.16 10.25
C VAL A 72 -9.54 13.09 9.42
N GLY A 73 -10.85 13.22 9.23
CA GLY A 73 -11.65 12.35 8.36
C GLY A 73 -11.25 12.42 6.88
N ASN A 74 -10.79 13.57 6.38
CA ASN A 74 -10.25 13.65 5.01
C ASN A 74 -8.96 12.82 4.87
N LEU A 75 -8.08 12.91 5.87
CA LEU A 75 -6.86 12.12 5.91
C LEU A 75 -7.18 10.63 6.09
N HIS A 76 -8.12 10.27 6.96
CA HIS A 76 -8.55 8.89 7.16
C HIS A 76 -9.15 8.28 5.88
N LEU A 77 -10.01 8.99 5.15
CA LEU A 77 -10.57 8.49 3.89
C LEU A 77 -9.47 8.29 2.84
N SER A 78 -8.49 9.20 2.80
CA SER A 78 -7.31 9.05 1.92
C SER A 78 -6.49 7.83 2.29
N ALA A 79 -6.18 7.67 3.58
CA ALA A 79 -5.43 6.54 4.13
C ALA A 79 -6.13 5.21 3.84
N ALA A 80 -7.44 5.11 4.12
CA ALA A 80 -8.23 3.90 3.87
C ALA A 80 -8.27 3.54 2.39
N THR A 81 -8.41 4.53 1.50
CA THR A 81 -8.38 4.31 0.05
C THR A 81 -7.01 3.82 -0.40
N TYR A 82 -5.94 4.46 0.08
CA TYR A 82 -4.57 4.17 -0.33
C TYR A 82 -4.09 2.80 0.17
N PHE A 83 -4.27 2.51 1.45
CA PHE A 83 -3.73 1.29 2.08
C PHE A 83 -4.49 0.02 1.70
N THR A 84 -5.76 0.12 1.30
CA THR A 84 -6.52 -1.03 0.79
C THR A 84 -6.28 -1.29 -0.70
N GLY A 85 -5.49 -0.45 -1.38
CA GLY A 85 -5.28 -0.54 -2.83
C GLY A 85 -6.53 -0.15 -3.64
N SER A 86 -7.46 0.58 -3.04
CA SER A 86 -8.70 1.01 -3.70
C SER A 86 -8.44 2.16 -4.68
N SER A 87 -9.26 2.24 -5.74
CA SER A 87 -9.20 3.35 -6.69
C SER A 87 -9.92 4.58 -6.14
N PHE A 88 -9.19 5.66 -5.89
CA PHE A 88 -9.81 6.95 -5.54
C PHE A 88 -10.78 7.44 -6.61
N ILE A 89 -10.48 7.21 -7.89
CA ILE A 89 -11.35 7.61 -9.00
C ILE A 89 -12.71 6.88 -8.91
N GLN A 90 -12.70 5.59 -8.55
CA GLN A 90 -13.95 4.85 -8.36
C GLN A 90 -14.70 5.29 -7.10
N LEU A 91 -13.99 5.51 -5.99
CA LEU A 91 -14.58 6.08 -4.78
C LEU A 91 -15.25 7.43 -5.08
N GLU A 92 -14.55 8.32 -5.78
CA GLU A 92 -15.06 9.65 -6.12
C GLU A 92 -16.32 9.56 -7.01
N LYS A 93 -16.36 8.64 -7.97
CA LYS A 93 -17.56 8.40 -8.79
C LYS A 93 -18.76 7.99 -7.95
N ILE A 94 -18.57 7.05 -7.02
CA ILE A 94 -19.63 6.58 -6.11
C ILE A 94 -20.11 7.73 -5.23
N CYS A 95 -19.18 8.48 -4.61
CA CYS A 95 -19.52 9.62 -3.76
C CYS A 95 -20.27 10.69 -4.55
N LYS A 96 -19.83 11.02 -5.78
CA LYS A 96 -20.52 11.97 -6.67
C LYS A 96 -21.94 11.51 -7.00
N ALA A 97 -22.13 10.23 -7.33
CA ALA A 97 -23.46 9.68 -7.63
C ALA A 97 -24.42 9.76 -6.43
N MET A 98 -23.90 9.62 -5.21
CA MET A 98 -24.67 9.75 -3.97
C MET A 98 -24.79 11.21 -3.45
N ASN A 99 -24.18 12.18 -4.14
CA ASN A 99 -23.97 13.55 -3.66
C ASN A 99 -23.24 13.63 -2.28
N LEU A 100 -22.42 12.63 -1.98
CA LEU A 100 -21.60 12.59 -0.78
C LEU A 100 -20.38 13.51 -0.94
N GLN A 101 -20.23 14.46 -0.01
CA GLN A 101 -19.18 15.46 -0.07
C GLN A 101 -17.84 14.86 0.36
N ILE A 102 -16.87 14.88 -0.56
CA ILE A 102 -15.48 14.46 -0.33
C ILE A 102 -14.51 15.48 -0.95
N PHE A 103 -13.23 15.37 -0.62
CA PHE A 103 -12.18 16.20 -1.21
C PHE A 103 -11.83 15.73 -2.63
N GLN A 104 -11.16 16.59 -3.40
CA GLN A 104 -10.74 16.31 -4.78
C GLN A 104 -9.48 15.43 -4.85
N TYR A 105 -9.22 14.85 -6.03
CA TYR A 105 -8.04 14.02 -6.30
C TYR A 105 -6.70 14.69 -5.94
N ASP A 106 -6.56 16.00 -6.16
CA ASP A 106 -5.32 16.71 -5.81
C ASP A 106 -5.06 16.72 -4.30
N THR A 107 -6.13 16.78 -3.49
CA THR A 107 -6.02 16.68 -2.04
C THR A 107 -5.67 15.24 -1.62
N PHE A 108 -6.26 14.23 -2.26
CA PHE A 108 -5.86 12.83 -2.08
C PHE A 108 -4.36 12.63 -2.35
N ARG A 109 -3.86 13.12 -3.49
CA ARG A 109 -2.44 13.00 -3.86
C ARG A 109 -1.52 13.79 -2.92
N ARG A 110 -1.95 14.95 -2.43
CA ARG A 110 -1.23 15.70 -1.40
C ARG A 110 -1.13 14.89 -0.12
N HIS A 111 -2.22 14.29 0.35
CA HIS A 111 -2.19 13.43 1.53
C HIS A 111 -1.26 12.23 1.34
N ALA A 112 -1.35 11.56 0.18
CA ALA A 112 -0.48 10.44 -0.15
C ALA A 112 1.00 10.83 -0.05
N ARG A 113 1.41 11.90 -0.74
CA ARG A 113 2.82 12.33 -0.80
C ARG A 113 3.34 12.89 0.52
N SER A 114 2.51 13.64 1.26
CA SER A 114 2.95 14.35 2.45
C SER A 114 2.87 13.51 3.73
N PHE A 115 1.98 12.52 3.78
CA PHE A 115 1.71 11.76 5.01
C PHE A 115 1.80 10.24 4.81
N LEU A 116 1.09 9.69 3.80
CA LEU A 116 0.91 8.24 3.71
C LEU A 116 2.16 7.52 3.20
N GLU A 117 2.74 7.99 2.10
CA GLU A 117 3.96 7.43 1.50
C GLU A 117 5.15 7.52 2.47
N PRO A 118 5.43 8.67 3.13
CA PRO A 118 6.45 8.74 4.18
C PRO A 118 6.20 7.77 5.35
N ALA A 119 4.95 7.64 5.81
CA ALA A 119 4.61 6.72 6.89
C ALA A 119 4.84 5.25 6.51
N ILE A 120 4.48 4.86 5.28
CA ILE A 120 4.77 3.53 4.73
C ILE A 120 6.28 3.28 4.71
N ILE A 121 7.05 4.21 4.13
CA ILE A 121 8.51 4.07 3.99
C ILE A 121 9.16 3.96 5.36
N HIS A 122 8.78 4.83 6.29
CA HIS A 122 9.29 4.81 7.66
C HIS A 122 9.01 3.47 8.33
N LYS A 123 7.75 3.01 8.33
CA LYS A 123 7.35 1.74 8.94
C LYS A 123 8.08 0.55 8.30
N TRP A 124 8.16 0.51 6.97
CA TRP A 124 8.90 -0.52 6.24
C TRP A 124 10.38 -0.56 6.62
N LYS A 125 11.05 0.60 6.61
CA LYS A 125 12.48 0.68 6.93
C LYS A 125 12.78 0.31 8.38
N THR A 126 11.96 0.74 9.33
CA THR A 126 12.07 0.34 10.72
C THR A 126 11.90 -1.16 10.89
N ASP A 127 10.87 -1.76 10.28
CA ASP A 127 10.63 -3.20 10.38
C ASP A 127 11.71 -4.04 9.68
N GLN A 128 12.22 -3.55 8.54
CA GLN A 128 13.33 -4.16 7.81
C GLN A 128 14.61 -4.15 8.65
N GLN A 129 14.95 -3.02 9.27
CA GLN A 129 16.12 -2.91 10.15
C GLN A 129 16.03 -3.84 11.36
N HIS A 130 14.88 -3.91 12.02
CA HIS A 130 14.67 -4.85 13.13
C HIS A 130 14.80 -6.31 12.67
N LEU A 131 14.31 -6.64 11.48
CA LEU A 131 14.47 -7.97 10.90
C LEU A 131 15.95 -8.29 10.61
N PHE A 132 16.70 -7.35 10.04
CA PHE A 132 18.13 -7.52 9.78
C PHE A 132 18.93 -7.74 11.06
N GLN A 133 18.69 -6.93 12.10
CA GLN A 133 19.32 -7.13 13.42
C GLN A 133 19.03 -8.53 13.97
N LYS A 134 17.79 -9.02 13.85
CA LYS A 134 17.44 -10.38 14.28
C LYS A 134 18.19 -11.45 13.49
N LEU A 135 18.28 -11.30 12.16
CA LEU A 135 18.91 -12.28 11.28
C LEU A 135 20.44 -12.30 11.41
N GLN A 136 21.08 -11.18 11.71
CA GLN A 136 22.53 -11.11 11.95
C GLN A 136 23.00 -12.07 13.07
N HIS A 137 22.17 -12.27 14.10
CA HIS A 137 22.47 -13.18 15.20
C HIS A 137 22.17 -14.66 14.86
N GLY A 138 21.43 -14.92 13.78
CA GLY A 138 20.96 -16.25 13.38
C GLY A 138 21.92 -17.03 12.46
N GLY A 139 23.03 -16.42 12.04
CA GLY A 139 23.99 -17.03 11.12
C GLY A 139 23.64 -16.77 9.65
N LYS A 140 23.99 -17.72 8.77
CA LYS A 140 23.71 -17.60 7.34
C LYS A 140 22.22 -17.83 7.08
N ILE A 141 21.69 -17.17 6.05
CA ILE A 141 20.24 -17.19 5.74
C ILE A 141 19.93 -17.82 4.39
N GLY A 142 18.85 -18.60 4.35
CA GLY A 142 18.24 -19.09 3.11
C GLY A 142 17.19 -18.10 2.60
N VAL A 143 17.26 -17.74 1.32
CA VAL A 143 16.34 -16.76 0.71
C VAL A 143 15.71 -17.29 -0.57
N SER A 144 14.59 -16.71 -0.98
CA SER A 144 13.99 -16.93 -2.30
C SER A 144 13.60 -15.61 -2.92
N GLY A 145 13.67 -15.51 -4.24
CA GLY A 145 13.28 -14.28 -4.91
C GLY A 145 12.69 -14.48 -6.29
N ASP A 146 11.81 -13.55 -6.65
CA ASP A 146 11.14 -13.52 -7.95
C ASP A 146 10.79 -12.08 -8.31
N MET A 147 10.65 -11.81 -9.61
CA MET A 147 10.25 -10.50 -10.12
C MET A 147 8.83 -10.54 -10.69
N ARG A 148 8.02 -9.57 -10.29
CA ARG A 148 6.76 -9.26 -10.95
C ARG A 148 6.89 -7.99 -11.80
N ALA A 149 6.51 -8.07 -13.06
CA ALA A 149 6.44 -6.92 -13.97
C ALA A 149 5.03 -6.32 -14.03
N ASP A 150 4.95 -5.03 -14.38
CA ASP A 150 3.69 -4.29 -14.57
C ASP A 150 2.91 -4.70 -15.82
N SER A 151 3.60 -5.20 -16.84
CA SER A 151 3.01 -5.69 -18.08
C SER A 151 3.78 -6.89 -18.65
N PRO A 152 3.14 -7.73 -19.48
CA PRO A 152 3.78 -8.90 -20.08
C PRO A 152 4.84 -8.52 -21.12
N GLY A 153 5.85 -9.38 -21.27
CA GLY A 153 6.81 -9.34 -22.38
C GLY A 153 7.80 -8.18 -22.29
N HIS A 154 8.32 -7.77 -23.46
CA HIS A 154 9.41 -6.80 -23.54
C HIS A 154 8.98 -5.34 -23.26
N SER A 155 7.68 -5.07 -23.14
CA SER A 155 7.12 -3.73 -22.91
C SER A 155 7.06 -3.30 -21.44
N ALA A 156 7.46 -4.15 -20.51
CA ALA A 156 7.41 -3.83 -19.08
C ALA A 156 8.18 -2.55 -18.75
N LYS A 157 7.53 -1.63 -18.03
CA LYS A 157 8.14 -0.38 -17.60
C LYS A 157 8.71 -0.48 -16.21
N TYR A 158 8.01 -1.18 -15.32
CA TYR A 158 8.40 -1.40 -13.93
C TYR A 158 8.38 -2.88 -13.57
N GLY A 159 9.39 -3.31 -12.82
CA GLY A 159 9.46 -4.62 -12.18
C GLY A 159 9.73 -4.49 -10.69
N SER A 160 8.97 -5.19 -9.86
CA SER A 160 9.24 -5.31 -8.42
C SER A 160 9.86 -6.67 -8.14
N TYR A 161 11.14 -6.68 -7.77
CA TYR A 161 11.81 -7.88 -7.28
C TYR A 161 11.53 -8.03 -5.77
N THR A 162 11.05 -9.19 -5.36
CA THR A 162 10.76 -9.50 -3.96
C THR A 162 11.75 -10.54 -3.48
N LEU A 163 12.41 -10.28 -2.34
CA LEU A 163 13.27 -11.25 -1.67
C LEU A 163 12.64 -11.65 -0.33
N MET A 164 12.51 -12.95 -0.10
CA MET A 164 11.90 -13.55 1.07
C MET A 164 12.91 -14.39 1.82
N HIS A 165 12.90 -14.31 3.14
CA HIS A 165 13.61 -15.22 4.04
C HIS A 165 12.79 -16.48 4.26
N LEU A 166 13.38 -17.65 3.98
CA LEU A 166 12.65 -18.91 3.91
C LEU A 166 12.21 -19.43 5.28
N ASP A 167 13.05 -19.37 6.30
CA ASP A 167 12.70 -19.97 7.59
C ASP A 167 11.59 -19.22 8.33
N SER A 168 11.48 -17.90 8.09
CA SER A 168 10.47 -17.05 8.73
C SER A 168 9.28 -16.74 7.83
N ASN A 169 9.33 -17.11 6.55
CA ASN A 169 8.35 -16.73 5.53
C ASN A 169 8.09 -15.22 5.49
N ARG A 170 9.13 -14.40 5.70
CA ARG A 170 9.03 -12.93 5.71
C ARG A 170 9.72 -12.33 4.51
N ILE A 171 9.07 -11.37 3.87
CA ILE A 171 9.72 -10.51 2.88
C ILE A 171 10.79 -9.70 3.61
N ILE A 172 12.03 -9.83 3.16
CA ILE A 172 13.20 -9.11 3.70
C ILE A 172 13.56 -7.89 2.87
N ASP A 173 13.24 -7.89 1.58
CA ASP A 173 13.46 -6.73 0.72
C ASP A 173 12.52 -6.72 -0.50
N LEU A 174 12.27 -5.50 -1.00
CA LEU A 174 11.51 -5.27 -2.22
C LEU A 174 12.17 -4.14 -3.02
N GLN A 175 12.58 -4.44 -4.25
CA GLN A 175 13.29 -3.53 -5.13
C GLN A 175 12.45 -3.22 -6.36
N LEU A 176 12.08 -1.94 -6.52
CA LEU A 176 11.44 -1.45 -7.72
C LEU A 176 12.51 -1.06 -8.74
N VAL A 177 12.40 -1.62 -9.94
CA VAL A 177 13.35 -1.42 -11.04
C VAL A 177 12.57 -0.90 -12.25
N GLN A 178 13.02 0.20 -12.83
CA GLN A 178 12.44 0.74 -14.07
C GLN A 178 13.24 0.26 -15.28
N SER A 179 12.59 -0.21 -16.34
CA SER A 179 13.29 -0.81 -17.49
C SER A 179 14.31 0.11 -18.16
N ASN A 180 14.06 1.42 -18.21
CA ASN A 180 15.00 2.40 -18.79
C ASN A 180 16.31 2.51 -18.01
N GLU A 181 16.32 2.22 -16.70
CA GLU A 181 17.51 2.34 -15.87
C GLU A 181 18.49 1.18 -16.08
N VAL A 182 18.01 0.07 -16.66
CA VAL A 182 18.76 -1.17 -16.89
C VAL A 182 18.87 -1.55 -18.37
N GLY A 183 18.45 -0.68 -19.28
CA GLY A 183 18.51 -0.94 -20.72
C GLY A 183 17.48 -1.95 -21.23
N GLY A 184 16.39 -2.17 -20.49
CA GLY A 184 15.26 -2.99 -20.94
C GLY A 184 14.68 -3.90 -19.85
N SER A 185 13.43 -4.31 -20.07
CA SER A 185 12.67 -5.18 -19.14
C SER A 185 13.36 -6.51 -18.83
N TYR A 186 14.10 -7.05 -19.80
CA TYR A 186 14.86 -8.29 -19.67
C TYR A 186 15.96 -8.25 -18.60
N HIS A 187 16.46 -7.06 -18.27
CA HIS A 187 17.54 -6.88 -17.29
C HIS A 187 17.02 -6.57 -15.87
N MET A 188 15.73 -6.30 -15.72
CA MET A 188 15.17 -5.82 -14.45
C MET A 188 15.27 -6.87 -13.34
N GLU A 189 15.05 -8.15 -13.65
CA GLU A 189 15.08 -9.22 -12.66
C GLU A 189 16.48 -9.37 -12.06
N LYS A 190 17.50 -9.36 -12.91
CA LYS A 190 18.91 -9.45 -12.49
C LYS A 190 19.30 -8.26 -11.63
N GLU A 191 18.90 -7.05 -12.04
CA GLU A 191 19.20 -5.85 -11.28
C GLU A 191 18.48 -5.83 -9.92
N GLY A 192 17.21 -6.23 -9.88
CA GLY A 192 16.44 -6.33 -8.63
C GLY A 192 17.08 -7.31 -7.65
N LEU A 193 17.45 -8.52 -8.11
CA LEU A 193 18.18 -9.49 -7.30
C LEU A 193 19.51 -8.91 -6.80
N LYS A 194 20.28 -8.28 -7.69
CA LYS A 194 21.56 -7.67 -7.33
C LYS A 194 21.40 -6.65 -6.20
N ARG A 195 20.44 -5.73 -6.32
CA ARG A 195 20.16 -4.71 -5.30
C ARG A 195 19.78 -5.34 -3.96
N CYS A 196 18.94 -6.37 -3.97
CA CYS A 196 18.58 -7.08 -2.73
C CYS A 196 19.82 -7.71 -2.07
N LEU A 197 20.64 -8.43 -2.83
CA LEU A 197 21.84 -9.08 -2.29
C LEU A 197 22.89 -8.04 -1.81
N ASP A 198 23.08 -6.94 -2.55
CA ASP A 198 23.95 -5.83 -2.14
C ASP A 198 23.44 -5.18 -0.83
N LEU A 199 22.12 -5.07 -0.67
CA LEU A 199 21.52 -4.59 0.58
C LEU A 199 21.78 -5.56 1.74
N LEU A 200 21.65 -6.87 1.54
CA LEU A 200 21.94 -7.85 2.59
C LEU A 200 23.41 -7.80 3.01
N ASP A 201 24.32 -7.79 2.03
CA ASP A 201 25.77 -7.72 2.28
C ASP A 201 26.15 -6.45 3.05
N SER A 202 25.62 -5.28 2.64
CA SER A 202 25.86 -4.01 3.34
C SER A 202 25.28 -3.95 4.75
N ASN A 203 24.33 -4.83 5.07
CA ASN A 203 23.78 -5.03 6.41
C ASN A 203 24.37 -6.27 7.11
N GLY A 204 25.51 -6.79 6.65
CA GLY A 204 26.22 -7.89 7.31
C GLY A 204 25.48 -9.22 7.35
N LEU A 205 24.51 -9.43 6.45
CA LEU A 205 23.77 -10.68 6.33
C LEU A 205 24.42 -11.56 5.26
N VAL A 206 24.73 -12.81 5.63
CA VAL A 206 25.37 -13.77 4.72
C VAL A 206 24.32 -14.72 4.17
N VAL A 207 24.13 -14.73 2.85
CA VAL A 207 23.22 -15.67 2.18
C VAL A 207 23.90 -17.03 2.03
N ASP A 208 23.30 -18.09 2.58
CA ASP A 208 23.78 -19.47 2.41
C ASP A 208 23.39 -20.04 1.05
N TYR A 209 22.11 -19.89 0.73
CA TYR A 209 21.55 -20.30 -0.54
C TYR A 209 20.37 -19.43 -0.94
N ILE A 210 20.08 -19.43 -2.24
CA ILE A 210 18.93 -18.77 -2.81
C ILE A 210 18.11 -19.73 -3.69
N VAL A 211 16.79 -19.61 -3.64
CA VAL A 211 15.85 -20.31 -4.52
C VAL A 211 15.27 -19.31 -5.53
N THR A 212 15.50 -19.52 -6.82
CA THR A 212 14.89 -18.69 -7.89
C THR A 212 14.46 -19.51 -9.10
N ASN A 213 13.85 -18.83 -10.07
CA ASN A 213 13.51 -19.38 -11.37
C ASN A 213 14.74 -19.75 -12.22
N ARG A 214 14.52 -20.58 -13.24
CA ARG A 214 15.58 -21.01 -14.17
C ARG A 214 15.92 -19.91 -15.19
N HIS A 215 16.46 -18.78 -14.73
CA HIS A 215 16.92 -17.69 -15.60
C HIS A 215 18.45 -17.71 -15.82
N PRO A 216 18.97 -17.86 -17.06
CA PRO A 216 20.41 -18.04 -17.30
C PRO A 216 21.30 -16.90 -16.77
N GLN A 217 20.83 -15.65 -16.83
CA GLN A 217 21.60 -14.51 -16.32
C GLN A 217 21.69 -14.52 -14.79
N ILE A 218 20.63 -14.96 -14.11
CA ILE A 218 20.59 -15.08 -12.65
C ILE A 218 21.53 -16.18 -12.21
N GLN A 219 21.49 -17.34 -12.89
CA GLN A 219 22.39 -18.46 -12.61
C GLN A 219 23.85 -18.06 -12.78
N LYS A 220 24.20 -17.37 -13.88
CA LYS A 220 25.56 -16.88 -14.11
C LYS A 220 25.99 -15.95 -12.98
N TYR A 221 25.15 -14.98 -12.65
CA TYR A 221 25.41 -14.00 -11.61
C TYR A 221 25.63 -14.64 -10.22
N LEU A 222 24.76 -15.56 -9.82
CA LEU A 222 24.87 -16.25 -8.53
C LEU A 222 26.12 -17.14 -8.43
N ARG A 223 26.52 -17.78 -9.54
CA ARG A 223 27.79 -18.52 -9.61
C ARG A 223 29.00 -17.60 -9.44
N GLU A 224 29.01 -16.45 -10.11
CA GLU A 224 30.07 -15.45 -9.96
C GLU A 224 30.15 -14.90 -8.53
N ARG A 225 29.01 -14.83 -7.83
CA ARG A 225 28.92 -14.41 -6.43
C ARG A 225 29.18 -15.54 -5.42
N SER A 226 29.46 -16.76 -5.88
CA SER A 226 29.68 -17.95 -5.05
C SER A 226 28.52 -18.26 -4.08
N ILE A 227 27.28 -18.02 -4.50
CA ILE A 227 26.07 -18.33 -3.72
C ILE A 227 25.45 -19.64 -4.22
N THR A 228 25.10 -20.53 -3.29
CA THR A 228 24.40 -21.78 -3.60
C THR A 228 23.02 -21.46 -4.20
N HIS A 229 22.74 -21.98 -5.40
CA HIS A 229 21.48 -21.71 -6.08
C HIS A 229 20.66 -23.00 -6.23
N PHE A 230 19.43 -22.97 -5.72
CA PHE A 230 18.41 -24.00 -5.93
C PHE A 230 17.31 -23.48 -6.86
N TYR A 231 16.65 -24.40 -7.55
CA TYR A 231 15.54 -24.05 -8.42
C TYR A 231 14.21 -24.12 -7.69
N ASP A 232 13.32 -23.19 -8.02
CA ASP A 232 11.93 -23.27 -7.63
C ASP A 232 11.26 -24.51 -8.25
N VAL A 233 10.98 -25.49 -7.39
CA VAL A 233 10.34 -26.76 -7.77
C VAL A 233 8.91 -26.54 -8.26
N TRP A 234 8.20 -25.53 -7.74
CA TRP A 234 6.83 -25.24 -8.18
C TRP A 234 6.80 -24.80 -9.64
N HIS A 235 7.74 -23.95 -10.06
CA HIS A 235 7.85 -23.57 -11.47
C HIS A 235 8.22 -24.75 -12.37
N PHE A 236 9.03 -25.68 -11.87
CA PHE A 236 9.35 -26.92 -12.59
C PHE A 236 8.11 -27.82 -12.76
N GLU A 237 7.40 -28.10 -11.67
CA GLU A 237 6.17 -28.89 -11.66
C GLU A 237 5.14 -28.28 -12.63
N LYS A 238 4.85 -26.99 -12.50
CA LYS A 238 3.92 -26.28 -13.37
C LYS A 238 4.31 -26.36 -14.85
N GLY A 239 5.61 -26.30 -15.15
CA GLY A 239 6.14 -26.48 -16.50
C GLY A 239 5.93 -27.90 -17.02
N LEU A 240 6.08 -28.91 -16.16
CA LEU A 240 5.84 -30.31 -16.48
C LEU A 240 4.35 -30.59 -16.69
N SER A 241 3.48 -30.15 -15.78
CA SER A 241 2.02 -30.31 -15.89
C SER A 241 1.49 -29.75 -17.20
N LYS A 242 1.90 -28.54 -17.59
CA LYS A 242 1.51 -27.94 -18.89
C LYS A 242 1.93 -28.77 -20.09
N LYS A 243 3.09 -29.43 -20.02
CA LYS A 243 3.55 -30.31 -21.10
C LYS A 243 2.75 -31.61 -21.12
N LEU A 244 2.48 -32.20 -19.96
CA LEU A 244 1.63 -33.37 -19.82
C LEU A 244 0.23 -33.11 -20.36
N ASP A 245 -0.39 -32.00 -19.98
CA ASP A 245 -1.70 -31.56 -20.49
C ASP A 245 -1.73 -31.48 -22.01
N LYS A 246 -0.69 -30.89 -22.61
CA LYS A 246 -0.57 -30.76 -24.06
C LYS A 246 -0.44 -32.11 -24.77
N VAL A 247 0.31 -33.04 -24.19
CA VAL A 247 0.46 -34.40 -24.74
C VAL A 247 -0.82 -35.20 -24.55
N ALA A 248 -1.50 -35.05 -23.41
CA ALA A 248 -2.74 -35.75 -23.08
C ALA A 248 -3.92 -35.37 -24.01
N GLN A 249 -3.82 -34.27 -24.77
CA GLN A 249 -4.78 -33.91 -25.81
C GLN A 249 -4.67 -34.80 -27.06
N ASN A 250 -3.55 -35.52 -27.27
CA ASN A 250 -3.44 -36.50 -28.36
C ASN A 250 -4.29 -37.74 -28.06
N LYS A 251 -5.01 -38.25 -29.08
CA LYS A 251 -5.92 -39.40 -28.94
C LYS A 251 -5.24 -40.65 -28.39
N ASP A 252 -3.99 -40.88 -28.75
CA ASP A 252 -3.20 -42.04 -28.34
C ASP A 252 -2.60 -41.91 -26.93
N CYS A 253 -2.74 -40.74 -26.29
CA CYS A 253 -2.14 -40.41 -25.01
C CYS A 253 -3.18 -40.21 -23.88
N GLY A 254 -4.39 -40.75 -24.04
CA GLY A 254 -5.51 -40.55 -23.10
C GLY A 254 -5.23 -40.98 -21.65
N VAL A 255 -4.27 -41.89 -21.43
CA VAL A 255 -3.83 -42.31 -20.08
C VAL A 255 -3.21 -41.14 -19.29
N LEU A 256 -2.56 -40.20 -19.98
CA LEU A 256 -1.94 -39.03 -19.35
C LEU A 256 -2.95 -37.99 -18.87
N LYS A 257 -4.24 -38.09 -19.22
CA LYS A 257 -5.29 -37.22 -18.66
C LYS A 257 -5.61 -37.50 -17.18
N LYS A 258 -5.15 -38.64 -16.67
CA LYS A 258 -5.36 -39.08 -15.27
C LYS A 258 -4.24 -38.62 -14.33
N TRP A 259 -3.14 -38.14 -14.90
CA TRP A 259 -1.98 -37.56 -14.22
C TRP A 259 -2.07 -36.04 -14.28
#